data_AF-U9U8L7-F1
#
_entry.id   AF-U9U8L7-F1
#
_cell.length_a   1.000
_cell.length_b   1.000
_cell.length_c   1.000
_cell.angle_alpha   90.00
_cell.angle_beta   90.00
_cell.angle_gamma   90.00
#
_symmetry.space_group_name_H-M   'P 1'
#
loop_
_entity.id
_entity.type
_entity.pdbx_description
1 polymer ?
#
loop_
_entity_poly.entity_id
_entity_poly.type
_entity_poly.pdbx_seq_one_letter_code
_entity_poly.pdbx_strand_id
1 'polypeptide(L)'
;MFKITFKLTTLEIHLGGGNERERLVRTPGLFLHANNSKLYPRFTGNWNDNVGINTVGDRLLLNKWYHITYTLSDTEKRMDIFINGVWTAFYAIENVQMHRVKFNDKQLDIGWCVDGEIRHDFS
;
A
#
# COMPACT_ATOMS: atom_id res chain seq x y z
N MET A 1 -4.40 10.24 -8.69
CA MET A 1 -4.51 8.83 -9.12
C MET A 1 -3.13 8.35 -9.51
N PHE A 2 -2.64 7.26 -8.91
CA PHE A 2 -1.37 6.65 -9.28
C PHE A 2 -1.65 5.29 -9.93
N LYS A 3 -1.07 5.06 -11.11
CA LYS A 3 -1.21 3.82 -11.89
C LYS A 3 0.16 3.19 -12.00
N ILE A 4 0.29 1.93 -11.59
CA ILE A 4 1.59 1.25 -11.54
C ILE A 4 1.45 -0.13 -12.17
N THR A 5 2.39 -0.46 -13.04
CA THR A 5 2.49 -1.77 -13.68
C THR A 5 3.87 -2.34 -13.38
N PHE A 6 3.92 -3.55 -12.82
CA PHE A 6 5.18 -4.24 -12.55
C PHE A 6 5.02 -5.75 -12.70
N LYS A 7 6.15 -6.43 -12.93
CA LYS A 7 6.25 -7.89 -12.87
C LYS A 7 6.87 -8.25 -11.54
N LEU A 8 6.18 -9.07 -10.75
CA LEU A 8 6.76 -9.59 -9.52
C LEU A 8 7.67 -10.76 -9.87
N THR A 9 8.98 -10.55 -10.03
CA THR A 9 9.93 -11.61 -10.43
C THR A 9 10.57 -12.34 -9.25
N THR A 10 10.59 -11.72 -8.08
CA THR A 10 11.05 -12.28 -6.80
C THR A 10 10.09 -11.80 -5.69
N LEU A 11 10.13 -12.40 -4.50
CA LEU A 11 9.39 -11.90 -3.34
C LEU A 11 10.04 -10.65 -2.71
N GLU A 12 10.98 -10.00 -3.41
CA GLU A 12 11.63 -8.78 -2.98
C GLU A 12 11.24 -7.64 -3.91
N ILE A 13 10.42 -6.73 -3.40
CA ILE A 13 10.37 -5.36 -3.91
C ILE A 13 10.95 -4.50 -2.79
N HIS A 14 12.13 -3.90 -2.97
CA HIS A 14 12.69 -2.93 -2.02
C HIS A 14 12.74 -1.55 -2.68
N LEU A 15 12.04 -0.57 -2.10
CA LEU A 15 12.26 0.86 -2.35
C LEU A 15 12.13 1.65 -1.03
N GLY A 16 13.22 2.33 -0.65
CA GLY A 16 13.32 3.27 0.47
C GLY A 16 13.96 2.68 1.74
N GLY A 17 15.23 3.01 2.01
CA GLY A 17 15.90 2.72 3.28
C GLY A 17 15.84 3.94 4.22
N GLY A 18 15.12 3.83 5.33
CA GLY A 18 14.99 4.90 6.32
C GLY A 18 14.82 4.36 7.74
N ASN A 19 15.61 4.89 8.68
CA ASN A 19 15.68 4.47 10.07
C ASN A 19 14.32 4.58 10.81
N GLU A 20 14.01 3.58 11.62
CA GLU A 20 12.77 3.36 12.39
C GLU A 20 12.39 4.47 13.41
N ARG A 21 13.12 5.58 13.46
CA ARG A 21 12.98 6.63 14.48
C ARG A 21 12.38 7.94 14.00
N GLU A 22 12.11 8.10 12.71
CA GLU A 22 11.28 9.21 12.23
C GLU A 22 9.81 8.80 12.29
N ARG A 23 9.06 9.46 13.18
CA ARG A 23 7.59 9.37 13.33
C ARG A 23 6.93 9.09 11.97
N LEU A 24 6.33 7.91 11.82
CA LEU A 24 5.87 7.25 10.59
C LEU A 24 4.86 8.08 9.79
N VAL A 25 5.26 9.21 9.19
CA VAL A 25 4.47 9.85 8.14
C VAL A 25 4.58 8.95 6.91
N ARG A 26 3.68 7.97 6.81
CA ARG A 26 3.58 7.10 5.64
C ARG A 26 3.12 7.95 4.46
N THR A 27 4.02 8.14 3.50
CA THR A 27 3.60 8.50 2.13
C THR A 27 2.48 7.54 1.73
N PRO A 28 1.39 8.02 1.09
CA PRO A 28 0.43 7.11 0.46
C PRO A 28 1.22 6.04 -0.30
N GLY A 29 1.03 4.79 0.07
CA GLY A 29 1.99 3.74 -0.22
C GLY A 29 1.30 2.40 -0.42
N LEU A 30 1.86 1.60 -1.32
CA LEU A 30 1.38 0.27 -1.63
C LEU A 30 2.43 -0.76 -1.21
N PHE A 31 2.18 -1.37 -0.06
CA PHE A 31 3.09 -2.31 0.57
C PHE A 31 2.65 -3.75 0.36
N LEU A 32 3.56 -4.69 0.64
CA LEU A 32 3.28 -6.13 0.63
C LEU A 32 3.59 -6.72 2.00
N HIS A 33 2.74 -7.64 2.44
CA HIS A 33 3.08 -8.51 3.57
C HIS A 33 4.19 -9.47 3.17
N ALA A 34 5.25 -9.57 3.99
CA ALA A 34 6.42 -10.40 3.71
C ALA A 34 6.04 -11.88 3.48
N ASN A 35 5.12 -12.40 4.29
CA ASN A 35 4.90 -13.86 4.38
C ASN A 35 3.81 -14.39 3.44
N ASN A 36 2.96 -13.51 2.90
CA ASN A 36 1.81 -13.92 2.10
C ASN A 36 1.59 -13.06 0.85
N SER A 37 2.45 -12.07 0.59
CA SER A 37 2.41 -11.19 -0.58
C SER A 37 1.04 -10.56 -0.84
N LYS A 38 0.24 -10.37 0.22
CA LYS A 38 -1.01 -9.63 0.14
C LYS A 38 -0.72 -8.14 0.19
N LEU A 39 -1.52 -7.37 -0.54
CA LEU A 39 -1.40 -5.92 -0.58
C LEU A 39 -1.79 -5.31 0.78
N TYR A 40 -0.99 -4.35 1.23
CA TYR A 40 -1.13 -3.57 2.46
C TYR A 40 -1.12 -2.08 2.11
N PRO A 41 -2.20 -1.54 1.50
CA PRO A 41 -2.26 -0.13 1.11
C PRO A 41 -2.41 0.77 2.34
N ARG A 42 -1.59 1.82 2.41
CA ARG A 42 -1.58 2.77 3.53
C ARG A 42 -1.48 4.22 3.12
N PHE A 43 -1.86 5.10 4.03
CA PHE A 43 -1.66 6.54 3.97
C PHE A 43 -1.70 7.14 5.37
N THR A 44 -1.36 8.43 5.47
CA THR A 44 -1.46 9.21 6.71
C THR A 44 -2.69 10.12 6.68
N GLY A 45 -3.44 10.13 7.78
CA GLY A 45 -4.47 11.12 8.08
C GLY A 45 -4.04 12.08 9.19
N ASN A 46 -4.83 13.11 9.46
CA ASN A 46 -4.62 13.96 10.64
C ASN A 46 -4.95 13.28 11.98
N TRP A 47 -5.64 12.13 11.96
CA TRP A 47 -6.06 11.38 13.15
C TRP A 47 -5.18 10.14 13.44
N ASN A 48 -4.57 9.56 12.41
CA ASN A 48 -3.75 8.35 12.50
C ASN A 48 -2.77 8.37 11.32
N ASP A 49 -1.53 7.98 11.55
CA ASP A 49 -0.47 7.98 10.56
C ASP A 49 -0.34 6.67 9.75
N ASN A 50 -1.04 5.62 10.17
CA ASN A 50 -1.08 4.29 9.56
C ASN A 50 -2.51 3.86 9.15
N VAL A 51 -3.16 4.69 8.33
CA VAL A 51 -4.55 4.45 7.87
C VAL A 51 -4.55 3.60 6.61
N GLY A 52 -5.52 2.71 6.44
CA GLY A 52 -5.71 1.94 5.22
C GLY A 52 -6.26 0.54 5.48
N ILE A 53 -5.93 -0.40 4.61
CA ILE A 53 -6.48 -1.75 4.63
C ILE A 53 -5.39 -2.74 5.05
N ASN A 54 -5.69 -3.60 6.03
CA ASN A 54 -4.73 -4.59 6.54
C ASN A 54 -4.34 -5.64 5.49
N THR A 55 -5.27 -6.05 4.62
CA THR A 55 -4.98 -7.01 3.54
C THR A 55 -5.99 -6.82 2.43
N VAL A 56 -5.53 -6.75 1.17
CA VAL A 56 -6.40 -6.71 -0.01
C VAL A 56 -6.14 -7.90 -0.92
N GLY A 57 -7.22 -8.55 -1.34
CA GLY A 57 -7.22 -9.65 -2.30
C GLY A 57 -6.50 -10.92 -1.82
N ASP A 58 -6.28 -11.80 -2.78
CA ASP A 58 -5.46 -13.00 -2.60
C ASP A 58 -3.96 -12.69 -2.72
N ARG A 59 -3.14 -13.66 -2.33
CA ARG A 59 -1.68 -13.60 -2.47
C ARG A 59 -1.28 -13.28 -3.91
N LEU A 60 -0.49 -12.22 -4.11
CA LEU A 60 0.15 -11.97 -5.40
C LEU A 60 1.18 -13.08 -5.68
N LEU A 61 1.17 -13.58 -6.91
CA LEU A 61 2.01 -14.69 -7.33
C LEU A 61 3.28 -14.20 -8.03
N LEU A 62 4.38 -14.91 -7.79
CA LEU A 62 5.63 -14.68 -8.50
C LEU A 62 5.49 -14.98 -9.99
N ASN A 63 6.31 -14.29 -10.77
CA ASN A 63 6.40 -14.34 -12.22
C ASN A 63 5.12 -13.99 -12.99
N LYS A 64 4.14 -13.37 -12.32
CA LYS A 64 2.90 -12.88 -12.93
C LYS A 64 2.91 -11.35 -13.02
N TRP A 65 2.39 -10.84 -14.14
CA TRP A 65 2.18 -9.41 -14.33
C TRP A 65 0.88 -8.97 -13.67
N TYR A 66 0.94 -7.85 -12.95
CA TYR A 66 -0.22 -7.23 -12.34
C TYR A 66 -0.30 -5.77 -12.74
N HIS A 67 -1.53 -5.31 -12.96
CA HIS A 67 -1.85 -3.91 -13.09
C HIS A 67 -2.61 -3.48 -11.83
N ILE A 68 -1.99 -2.66 -10.99
CA ILE A 68 -2.59 -2.24 -9.72
C ILE A 68 -2.81 -0.73 -9.76
N THR A 69 -4.02 -0.32 -9.42
CA THR A 69 -4.39 1.09 -9.27
C THR A 69 -4.70 1.38 -7.81
N TYR A 70 -4.08 2.45 -7.31
CA TYR A 70 -4.35 3.02 -6.00
C TYR A 70 -4.89 4.45 -6.20
N THR A 71 -6.09 4.71 -5.69
CA THR A 71 -6.63 6.07 -5.61
C THR A 71 -6.81 6.45 -4.15
N LEU A 72 -6.53 7.72 -3.84
CA LEU A 72 -6.78 8.31 -2.54
C LEU A 72 -7.32 9.71 -2.78
N SER A 73 -8.47 10.00 -2.20
CA SER A 73 -9.22 11.22 -2.43
C SER A 73 -9.65 11.80 -1.09
N ASP A 74 -9.11 12.97 -0.74
CA ASP A 74 -9.56 13.68 0.46
C ASP A 74 -10.97 14.23 0.29
N THR A 75 -11.33 14.69 -0.90
CA THR A 75 -12.66 15.24 -1.19
C THR A 75 -13.74 14.16 -1.17
N GLU A 76 -13.47 13.00 -1.77
CA GLU A 76 -14.41 11.86 -1.76
C GLU A 76 -14.29 11.02 -0.47
N LYS A 77 -13.32 11.34 0.41
CA LYS A 77 -13.08 10.67 1.68
C LYS A 77 -12.94 9.15 1.53
N ARG A 78 -12.21 8.72 0.51
CA ARG A 78 -12.07 7.29 0.18
C ARG A 78 -10.73 6.97 -0.45
N MET A 79 -10.28 5.74 -0.20
CA MET A 79 -9.20 5.07 -0.92
C MET A 79 -9.77 3.89 -1.70
N ASP A 80 -9.45 3.75 -2.99
CA ASP A 80 -9.87 2.59 -3.80
C ASP A 80 -8.67 1.82 -4.34
N ILE A 81 -8.83 0.50 -4.42
CA ILE A 81 -7.82 -0.43 -4.93
C ILE A 81 -8.41 -1.23 -6.08
N PHE A 82 -7.70 -1.26 -7.20
CA PHE A 82 -8.04 -2.09 -8.36
C PHE A 82 -6.90 -3.04 -8.67
N ILE A 83 -7.22 -4.31 -8.94
CA ILE A 83 -6.27 -5.32 -9.41
C ILE A 83 -6.73 -5.78 -10.79
N ASN A 84 -5.86 -5.64 -11.79
CA ASN A 84 -6.13 -5.93 -13.20
C ASN A 84 -7.40 -5.23 -13.72
N GLY A 85 -7.64 -4.01 -13.24
CA GLY A 85 -8.82 -3.20 -13.61
C GLY A 85 -10.10 -3.53 -12.82
N VAL A 86 -10.09 -4.53 -11.95
CA VAL A 86 -11.25 -4.90 -11.12
C VAL A 86 -11.20 -4.14 -9.79
N TRP A 87 -12.27 -3.43 -9.44
CA TRP A 87 -12.40 -2.78 -8.12
C TRP A 87 -12.45 -3.85 -7.04
N THR A 88 -11.37 -3.97 -6.28
CA THR A 88 -11.12 -5.11 -5.40
C THR A 88 -11.41 -4.78 -3.93
N ALA A 89 -11.11 -3.56 -3.52
CA ALA A 89 -11.36 -3.10 -2.15
C ALA A 89 -11.40 -1.57 -2.07
N PHE A 90 -11.94 -1.07 -0.98
CA PHE A 90 -11.90 0.36 -0.62
C PHE A 90 -11.75 0.56 0.89
N TYR A 91 -11.32 1.74 1.28
CA TYR A 91 -11.34 2.22 2.66
C TYR A 91 -12.09 3.55 2.72
N ALA A 92 -13.15 3.62 3.51
CA ALA A 92 -13.90 4.85 3.75
C ALA A 92 -13.26 5.64 4.91
N ILE A 93 -13.09 6.95 4.72
CA ILE A 93 -12.66 7.85 5.77
C ILE A 93 -13.91 8.37 6.49
N GLU A 94 -14.07 7.93 7.73
CA GLU A 94 -15.16 8.36 8.61
C GLU A 94 -14.87 9.73 9.25
N ASN A 95 -15.85 10.34 9.94
CA ASN A 95 -15.76 11.69 10.51
C ASN A 95 -15.34 12.76 9.49
N VAL A 96 -16.03 12.77 8.35
CA VAL A 96 -15.67 13.48 7.11
C VAL A 96 -15.32 14.97 7.26
N GLN A 97 -15.87 15.66 8.26
CA GLN A 97 -15.56 17.07 8.52
C GLN A 97 -14.23 17.27 9.25
N MET A 98 -13.86 16.32 10.12
CA MET A 98 -12.66 16.41 10.97
C MET A 98 -11.46 15.71 10.33
N HIS A 99 -11.70 14.58 9.68
CA HIS A 99 -10.66 13.74 9.12
C HIS A 99 -10.24 14.21 7.73
N ARG A 100 -8.93 14.42 7.59
CA ARG A 100 -8.27 14.87 6.36
C ARG A 100 -7.08 13.99 6.05
N VAL A 101 -6.99 13.56 4.80
CA VAL A 101 -5.80 12.93 4.25
C VAL A 101 -4.66 13.92 4.28
N LYS A 102 -3.50 13.47 4.74
CA LYS A 102 -2.24 14.21 4.60
C LYS A 102 -1.47 13.60 3.44
N PHE A 103 -1.49 14.28 2.30
CA PHE A 103 -0.53 14.03 1.23
C PHE A 103 0.80 14.63 1.69
N ASN A 104 1.84 13.81 1.79
CA ASN A 104 3.18 14.29 2.11
C ASN A 104 3.95 14.58 0.81
N ASP A 105 5.03 15.35 0.92
CA ASP A 105 5.91 15.69 -0.20
C ASP A 105 7.00 14.62 -0.44
N LYS A 106 6.90 13.46 0.22
CA LYS A 106 7.87 12.37 0.11
C LYS A 106 7.55 11.48 -1.11
N GLN A 107 8.55 10.72 -1.57
CA GLN A 107 8.40 9.81 -2.70
C GLN A 107 7.45 8.65 -2.37
N LEU A 108 6.68 8.19 -3.36
CA LEU A 108 5.83 7.00 -3.27
C LEU A 108 6.71 5.76 -3.04
N ASP A 109 6.60 5.17 -1.87
CA ASP A 109 7.27 3.91 -1.52
C ASP A 109 6.45 2.72 -2.01
N ILE A 110 7.12 1.78 -2.68
CA ILE A 110 6.52 0.54 -3.20
C ILE A 110 7.34 -0.64 -2.69
N GLY A 111 6.66 -1.63 -2.12
CA GLY A 111 7.28 -2.92 -1.80
C GLY A 111 7.83 -3.09 -0.38
N TRP A 112 7.87 -2.04 0.44
CA TRP A 112 8.24 -2.16 1.85
C TRP A 112 7.50 -3.34 2.52
N CYS A 113 8.24 -4.25 3.14
CA CYS A 113 7.68 -5.40 3.84
C CYS A 113 7.27 -5.00 5.27
N VAL A 114 6.03 -5.31 5.65
CA VAL A 114 5.54 -5.13 7.03
C VAL A 114 5.60 -6.49 7.73
N ASP A 115 6.12 -6.51 8.97
CA ASP A 115 6.11 -7.64 9.91
C ASP A 115 6.87 -8.93 9.51
N GLY A 116 8.07 -8.85 8.92
CA GLY A 116 8.94 -10.05 8.86
C GLY A 116 10.17 -10.01 7.96
N GLU A 117 11.05 -10.98 8.17
CA GLU A 117 12.08 -11.41 7.21
C GLU A 117 11.41 -12.16 6.05
N ILE A 118 11.82 -11.86 4.82
CA ILE A 118 11.37 -12.56 3.62
C ILE A 118 11.95 -13.99 3.67
N ARG A 119 11.09 -15.00 3.85
CA ARG A 119 11.51 -16.40 3.73
C ARG A 119 11.29 -16.87 2.30
N HIS A 120 12.39 -17.25 1.64
CA HIS A 120 12.35 -17.86 0.32
C HIS A 120 11.94 -19.33 0.44
N ASP A 121 10.69 -19.63 0.15
CA ASP A 121 10.29 -21.01 -0.11
C ASP A 121 10.60 -21.33 -1.58
N PHE A 122 11.74 -21.99 -1.80
CA PHE A 122 11.99 -22.68 -3.06
C PHE A 122 11.14 -23.95 -3.07
N SER A 123 10.13 -24.01 -3.93
CA SER A 123 9.41 -25.25 -4.29
C SER A 123 9.76 -25.65 -5.72
#